data_AF-A0AAE3JI48-F1
#
_entry.id   AF-A0AAE3JI48-F1
#
_cell.length_a   1.000
_cell.length_b   1.000
_cell.length_c   1.000
_cell.angle_alpha   90.00
_cell.angle_beta   90.00
_cell.angle_gamma   90.00
#
_symmetry.space_group_name_H-M   'P 1'
#
loop_
_entity.id
_entity.type
_entity.pdbx_description
1 polymer ?
#
loop_
_entity_poly.entity_id
_entity_poly.type
_entity_poly.pdbx_seq_one_letter_code
_entity_poly.pdbx_strand_id
1 'polypeptide(L)'
;MIIEKNRYLIRTKILIGNFLGGSPEDCFVELREPSTTELYDLKEKWRVTRGSASQSMYALVDLLPNLIVEHNGYKSENEKYSSQEMVETILSKIEMFEHVVMQYYEKVLFIIMPEMKEEESSDRGKKTD
;
A
#
# COMPACT_ATOMS: atom_id res chain seq x y z
N MET A 1 0.19 16.54 -29.15
CA MET A 1 0.79 15.65 -28.15
C MET A 1 -0.13 15.61 -26.95
N ILE A 2 -0.95 14.58 -26.83
CA ILE A 2 -1.81 14.38 -25.65
C ILE A 2 -0.89 13.83 -24.56
N ILE A 3 -0.51 14.68 -23.61
CA ILE A 3 0.18 14.21 -22.40
C ILE A 3 -0.91 13.56 -21.55
N GLU A 4 -1.02 12.24 -21.64
CA GLU A 4 -1.86 11.45 -20.73
C GLU A 4 -1.41 11.75 -19.30
N LYS A 5 -2.27 12.43 -18.54
CA LYS A 5 -1.91 13.06 -17.26
C LYS A 5 -1.46 12.08 -16.15
N ASN A 6 -1.57 10.77 -16.34
CA ASN A 6 -1.37 9.76 -15.28
C ASN A 6 -0.69 8.48 -15.82
N ARG A 7 0.51 8.59 -16.39
CA ARG A 7 1.34 7.42 -16.74
C ARG A 7 2.10 6.92 -15.52
N TYR A 8 1.42 6.10 -14.71
CA TYR A 8 2.09 5.33 -13.65
C TYR A 8 2.86 4.17 -14.28
N LEU A 9 4.14 4.02 -13.97
CA LEU A 9 5.00 2.96 -14.49
C LEU A 9 4.68 1.62 -13.83
N ILE A 10 4.26 1.65 -12.57
CA ILE A 10 3.86 0.47 -11.81
C ILE A 10 2.42 0.64 -11.33
N ARG A 11 1.60 -0.39 -11.61
CA ARG A 11 0.29 -0.60 -11.02
C ARG A 11 0.23 -2.01 -10.47
N THR A 12 -0.26 -2.15 -9.25
CA THR A 12 -0.31 -3.43 -8.55
C THR A 12 -1.73 -3.74 -8.13
N LYS A 13 -2.22 -4.91 -8.55
CA LYS A 13 -3.49 -5.47 -8.12
C LYS A 13 -3.25 -6.33 -6.87
N ILE A 14 -3.99 -6.03 -5.81
CA ILE A 14 -3.96 -6.75 -4.54
C ILE A 14 -5.34 -7.36 -4.32
N LEU A 15 -5.36 -8.67 -4.10
CA LEU A 15 -6.58 -9.43 -3.85
C LEU A 15 -6.91 -9.41 -2.36
N ILE A 16 -8.17 -9.14 -2.04
CA ILE A 16 -8.64 -8.90 -0.68
C ILE A 16 -9.98 -9.57 -0.37
N GLY A 17 -10.52 -10.40 -1.27
CA GLY A 17 -11.85 -11.00 -1.12
C GLY A 17 -11.98 -11.94 0.10
N ASN A 18 -10.91 -12.63 0.46
CA ASN A 18 -10.84 -13.46 1.67
C ASN A 18 -11.10 -12.67 2.96
N PHE A 19 -10.62 -11.41 3.05
CA PHE A 19 -10.87 -10.55 4.22
C PHE A 19 -12.31 -10.07 4.30
N LEU A 20 -13.07 -10.19 3.20
CA LEU A 20 -14.48 -9.82 3.10
C LEU A 20 -15.43 -11.02 3.18
N GLY A 21 -14.90 -12.23 3.44
CA GLY A 21 -15.67 -13.47 3.59
C GLY A 21 -15.94 -14.21 2.27
N GLY A 22 -15.35 -13.78 1.16
CA GLY A 22 -15.42 -14.46 -0.14
C GLY A 22 -14.13 -15.19 -0.49
N SER A 23 -14.02 -15.61 -1.75
CA SER A 23 -12.76 -16.08 -2.33
C SER A 23 -11.79 -14.91 -2.56
N PRO A 24 -10.46 -15.11 -2.56
CA PRO A 24 -9.49 -14.03 -2.78
C PRO A 24 -9.77 -13.20 -4.05
N GLU A 25 -10.14 -13.85 -5.14
CA GLU A 25 -10.44 -13.26 -6.45
C GLU A 25 -11.72 -12.41 -6.50
N ASP A 26 -12.61 -12.52 -5.51
CA ASP A 26 -13.91 -11.82 -5.52
C ASP A 26 -13.73 -10.31 -5.35
N CYS A 27 -12.67 -9.88 -4.65
CA CYS A 27 -12.42 -8.46 -4.40
C CYS A 27 -10.93 -8.12 -4.56
N PHE A 28 -10.66 -6.95 -5.15
CA PHE A 28 -9.34 -6.40 -5.35
C PHE A 28 -9.31 -4.89 -5.15
N VAL A 29 -8.12 -4.40 -4.84
CA VAL A 29 -7.73 -2.99 -4.99
C VAL A 29 -6.51 -2.89 -5.90
N GLU A 30 -6.50 -1.87 -6.76
CA GLU A 30 -5.39 -1.55 -7.63
C GLU A 30 -4.73 -0.27 -7.14
N LEU A 31 -3.42 -0.34 -6.89
CA LEU A 31 -2.62 0.78 -6.42
C LEU A 31 -1.58 1.16 -7.47
N ARG A 32 -1.39 2.46 -7.66
CA ARG A 32 -0.27 3.00 -8.44
C ARG A 32 0.97 3.15 -7.57
N GLU A 33 2.12 3.30 -8.22
CA GLU A 33 3.30 3.87 -7.57
C GLU A 33 3.05 5.30 -7.03
N PRO A 34 3.77 5.70 -5.97
CA PRO A 34 3.73 7.07 -5.51
C PRO A 34 4.40 7.98 -6.53
N SER A 35 3.90 9.21 -6.65
CA SER A 35 4.58 10.29 -7.37
C SER A 35 5.89 10.66 -6.67
N THR A 36 6.75 11.43 -7.34
CA THR A 36 8.01 11.90 -6.76
C THR A 36 7.81 12.66 -5.44
N THR A 37 6.74 13.47 -5.34
CA THR A 37 6.42 14.22 -4.11
C THR A 37 5.97 13.29 -2.98
N GLU A 38 5.04 12.38 -3.26
CA GLU A 38 4.56 11.40 -2.26
C GLU A 38 5.69 10.48 -1.79
N LEU A 39 6.61 10.13 -2.68
CA LEU A 39 7.79 9.33 -2.37
C LEU A 39 8.74 10.09 -1.43
N TYR A 40 8.96 11.38 -1.68
CA TYR A 40 9.78 12.23 -0.81
C TYR A 40 9.18 12.31 0.60
N ASP A 41 7.88 12.55 0.69
CA ASP A 41 7.17 12.62 1.98
C ASP A 41 7.25 11.28 2.73
N LEU A 42 7.14 10.15 2.02
CA LEU A 42 7.30 8.82 2.61
C LEU A 42 8.72 8.61 3.15
N LYS A 43 9.76 9.01 2.40
CA LYS A 43 11.16 8.92 2.83
C LYS A 43 11.42 9.72 4.10
N GLU A 44 10.92 10.96 4.17
CA GLU A 44 11.09 11.78 5.37
C GLU A 44 10.38 11.17 6.58
N LYS A 45 9.16 10.63 6.39
CA LYS A 45 8.46 9.91 7.47
C LYS A 45 9.25 8.68 7.94
N TRP A 46 9.80 7.86 7.04
CA TRP A 46 10.61 6.69 7.42
C TRP A 46 11.92 7.05 8.12
N ARG A 47 12.56 8.15 7.71
CA ARG A 47 13.76 8.65 8.38
C ARG A 47 13.46 9.04 9.84
N VAL A 48 12.31 9.67 10.09
CA VAL A 48 11.89 10.08 11.44
C VAL A 48 11.52 8.86 12.30
N THR A 49 10.91 7.83 11.72
CA THR A 49 10.53 6.60 12.43
C THR A 49 11.70 5.64 12.68
N ARG A 50 12.92 6.00 12.25
CA ARG A 50 14.17 5.23 12.42
C ARG A 50 14.06 3.77 11.96
N GLY A 51 13.30 3.52 10.90
CA GLY A 51 13.19 2.16 10.34
C GLY A 51 12.38 1.18 11.19
N SER A 52 11.62 1.63 12.19
CA SER A 52 10.66 0.75 12.86
C SER A 52 9.60 0.29 11.86
N ALA A 53 9.64 -0.99 11.47
CA ALA A 53 8.76 -1.56 10.44
C ALA A 53 7.28 -1.23 10.68
N SER A 54 6.81 -1.31 11.93
CA SER A 54 5.43 -0.94 12.28
C SER A 54 5.14 0.54 12.04
N GLN A 55 6.01 1.45 12.46
CA GLN A 55 5.82 2.88 12.20
C GLN A 55 5.97 3.25 10.72
N SER A 56 6.84 2.55 10.00
CA SER A 56 7.00 2.67 8.55
C SER A 56 5.75 2.23 7.80
N MET A 57 5.09 1.15 8.24
CA MET A 57 3.78 0.73 7.73
C MET A 57 2.69 1.78 7.99
N TYR A 58 2.71 2.44 9.15
CA TYR A 58 1.75 3.53 9.43
C TYR A 58 1.96 4.76 8.55
N ALA A 59 3.18 5.06 8.11
CA ALA A 59 3.43 6.17 7.17
C ALA A 59 2.72 5.99 5.82
N LEU A 60 2.42 4.74 5.43
CA LEU A 60 1.67 4.42 4.22
C LEU A 60 0.15 4.62 4.35
N VAL A 61 -0.39 4.64 5.57
CA VAL A 61 -1.83 4.85 5.82
C VAL A 61 -2.29 6.17 5.20
N ASP A 62 -1.52 7.23 5.39
CA ASP A 62 -1.84 8.57 4.88
C ASP A 62 -1.81 8.64 3.34
N LEU A 63 -1.04 7.77 2.70
CA LEU A 63 -0.86 7.75 1.25
C LEU A 63 -1.88 6.85 0.55
N LEU A 64 -2.33 5.79 1.24
CA LEU A 64 -3.19 4.75 0.66
C LEU A 64 -4.39 5.30 -0.13
N PRO A 65 -5.15 6.31 0.35
CA PRO A 65 -6.27 6.88 -0.42
C PRO A 65 -5.87 7.43 -1.78
N ASN A 66 -4.70 8.07 -1.87
CA ASN A 66 -4.22 8.69 -3.10
C ASN A 66 -3.62 7.66 -4.07
N LEU A 67 -3.21 6.51 -3.54
CA LEU A 67 -2.58 5.43 -4.30
C LEU A 67 -3.61 4.50 -4.93
N ILE A 68 -4.81 4.36 -4.37
CA ILE A 68 -5.87 3.55 -4.98
C ILE A 68 -6.36 4.20 -6.27
N VAL A 69 -6.25 3.49 -7.38
CA VAL A 69 -6.70 3.95 -8.71
C VAL A 69 -7.93 3.21 -9.20
N GLU A 70 -8.18 1.99 -8.70
CA GLU A 70 -9.35 1.18 -9.04
C GLU A 70 -9.62 0.15 -7.92
N HIS A 71 -10.86 -0.31 -7.79
CA HIS A 71 -11.22 -1.47 -6.96
C HIS A 71 -12.54 -2.06 -7.44
N ASN A 72 -12.85 -3.30 -7.07
CA ASN A 72 -14.17 -3.90 -7.31
C ASN A 72 -14.89 -4.29 -6.02
N GLY A 73 -14.58 -3.64 -4.90
CA GLY A 73 -15.33 -3.81 -3.65
C GLY A 73 -16.73 -3.20 -3.69
N TYR A 74 -17.71 -3.91 -3.13
CA TYR A 74 -19.11 -3.51 -3.04
C TYR A 74 -19.65 -3.66 -1.60
N LYS A 75 -20.53 -2.73 -1.20
CA LYS A 75 -21.30 -2.78 0.06
C LYS A 75 -22.49 -3.74 -0.03
N SER A 76 -23.07 -3.82 -1.22
CA SER A 76 -24.24 -4.64 -1.57
C SER A 76 -24.18 -4.98 -3.07
N GLU A 77 -25.08 -5.84 -3.56
CA GLU A 77 -25.09 -6.29 -4.96
C GLU A 77 -25.02 -5.15 -6.00
N ASN A 78 -25.54 -3.96 -5.67
CA ASN A 78 -25.64 -2.83 -6.60
C ASN A 78 -24.91 -1.57 -6.14
N GLU A 79 -24.22 -1.58 -5.00
CA GLU A 79 -23.57 -0.39 -4.44
C GLU A 79 -22.07 -0.62 -4.29
N LYS A 80 -21.29 -0.07 -5.23
CA LYS A 80 -19.82 -0.07 -5.18
C LYS A 80 -19.36 0.88 -4.07
N TYR A 81 -18.31 0.51 -3.33
CA TYR A 81 -17.64 1.47 -2.44
C TYR A 81 -17.16 2.68 -3.26
N SER A 82 -17.12 3.86 -2.64
CA SER A 82 -16.22 4.91 -3.11
C SER A 82 -14.78 4.53 -2.77
N SER A 83 -13.79 5.15 -3.42
CA SER A 83 -12.38 4.92 -3.09
C SER A 83 -12.09 5.20 -1.61
N GLN A 84 -12.70 6.23 -1.04
CA GLN A 84 -12.57 6.58 0.37
C GLN A 84 -13.14 5.49 1.29
N GLU A 85 -14.34 4.99 0.99
CA GLU A 85 -14.96 3.92 1.79
C GLU A 85 -14.21 2.58 1.64
N MET A 86 -13.59 2.34 0.48
CA MET A 86 -12.72 1.18 0.28
C MET A 86 -11.47 1.29 1.17
N VAL A 87 -10.88 2.48 1.31
CA VAL A 87 -9.78 2.71 2.27
C VAL A 87 -10.25 2.46 3.69
N GLU A 88 -11.38 3.03 4.09
CA GLU A 88 -11.93 2.84 5.45
C GLU A 88 -12.18 1.36 5.73
N THR A 89 -12.67 0.61 4.75
CA THR A 89 -12.85 -0.84 4.83
C THR A 89 -11.51 -1.55 5.05
N ILE A 90 -10.47 -1.20 4.28
CA ILE A 90 -9.12 -1.77 4.47
C ILE A 90 -8.60 -1.47 5.87
N LEU A 91 -8.69 -0.21 6.31
CA LEU A 91 -8.18 0.23 7.62
C LEU A 91 -8.97 -0.36 8.80
N SER A 92 -10.25 -0.72 8.59
CA SER A 92 -11.09 -1.31 9.63
C SER A 92 -10.68 -2.73 10.05
N LYS A 93 -9.90 -3.43 9.22
CA LYS A 93 -9.48 -4.82 9.43
C LYS A 93 -7.96 -4.91 9.41
N ILE A 94 -7.33 -5.04 10.59
CA ILE A 94 -5.87 -5.00 10.73
C ILE A 94 -5.14 -5.98 9.80
N GLU A 95 -5.64 -7.22 9.68
CA GLU A 95 -5.04 -8.25 8.82
C GLU A 95 -5.13 -7.90 7.33
N MET A 96 -6.23 -7.25 6.92
CA MET A 96 -6.44 -6.78 5.55
C MET A 96 -5.52 -5.60 5.24
N PHE A 97 -5.40 -4.66 6.18
CA PHE A 97 -4.48 -3.54 6.09
C PHE A 97 -3.03 -4.02 5.95
N GLU A 98 -2.57 -4.89 6.85
CA GLU A 98 -1.22 -5.46 6.80
C GLU A 98 -0.98 -6.18 5.48
N HIS A 99 -1.95 -6.97 4.99
CA HIS A 99 -1.85 -7.63 3.70
C HIS A 99 -1.67 -6.64 2.54
N VAL A 100 -2.50 -5.61 2.48
CA VAL A 100 -2.42 -4.58 1.42
C VAL A 100 -1.08 -3.85 1.47
N VAL A 101 -0.64 -3.43 2.66
CA VAL A 101 0.63 -2.72 2.83
C VAL A 101 1.83 -3.60 2.47
N MET A 102 1.87 -4.85 2.93
CA MET A 102 2.98 -5.77 2.63
C MET A 102 3.05 -6.08 1.14
N GLN A 103 1.91 -6.37 0.50
CA GLN A 103 1.87 -6.62 -0.95
C GLN A 103 2.27 -5.38 -1.76
N TYR A 104 1.86 -4.19 -1.32
CA TYR A 104 2.27 -2.94 -1.96
C TYR A 104 3.77 -2.67 -1.77
N TYR A 105 4.29 -2.90 -0.57
CA TYR A 105 5.70 -2.74 -0.25
C TYR A 105 6.57 -3.63 -1.12
N GLU A 106 6.26 -4.93 -1.20
CA GLU A 106 7.01 -5.90 -2.00
C GLU A 106 6.96 -5.62 -3.50
N LYS A 107 5.80 -5.25 -4.03
CA LYS A 107 5.58 -5.13 -5.48
C LYS A 107 5.85 -3.74 -6.04
N VAL A 108 5.95 -2.72 -5.20
CA VAL A 108 6.09 -1.33 -5.63
C VAL A 108 7.26 -0.66 -4.93
N LEU A 109 7.21 -0.55 -3.60
CA LEU A 109 8.21 0.24 -2.85
C LEU A 109 9.60 -0.38 -2.94
N PHE A 110 9.74 -1.70 -2.89
CA PHE A 110 11.03 -2.38 -3.10
C PHE A 110 11.64 -2.16 -4.49
N ILE A 111 10.82 -1.93 -5.51
CA ILE A 111 11.32 -1.70 -6.86
C ILE A 111 11.86 -0.27 -6.98
N ILE A 112 11.19 0.70 -6.35
CA ILE A 112 11.51 2.13 -6.50
C ILE A 112 12.39 2.69 -5.35
N MET A 113 12.56 1.92 -4.26
CA MET A 113 13.33 2.28 -3.05
C MET A 113 14.13 1.07 -2.52
N PRO A 114 15.10 0.55 -3.28
CA PRO A 114 15.86 -0.63 -2.88
C PRO A 114 16.63 -0.45 -1.56
N GLU A 115 17.00 0.78 -1.18
CA GLU A 115 17.70 1.12 0.06
C GLU A 115 16.96 0.65 1.33
N MET A 116 15.64 0.50 1.26
CA MET A 116 14.82 0.07 2.40
C MET A 116 14.95 -1.42 2.70
N LYS A 117 15.50 -2.19 1.76
CA LYS A 117 15.85 -3.59 1.96
C LYS A 117 17.09 -3.78 2.85
N GLU A 118 18.02 -2.83 2.79
CA GLU A 118 19.31 -2.91 3.51
C GLU A 118 19.15 -2.57 4.99
N GLU A 119 18.29 -1.60 5.32
CA GLU A 119 18.05 -1.18 6.71
C GLU A 119 17.34 -2.27 7.55
N GLU A 120 16.34 -2.96 7.00
CA GLU A 120 15.69 -4.11 7.69
C GLU A 120 16.65 -5.28 7.93
N SER A 121 17.61 -5.48 7.02
CA SER A 121 18.63 -6.53 7.11
C SER A 121 19.67 -6.21 8.19
N SER A 122 20.03 -4.94 8.34
CA SER A 122 21.00 -4.48 9.33
C SER A 122 20.45 -4.51 10.76
N ASP A 123 19.15 -4.30 10.97
CA ASP A 123 18.56 -4.24 12.32
C ASP A 123 18.32 -5.63 12.93
N ARG A 124 18.10 -6.67 12.09
CA ARG A 124 18.08 -8.07 12.55
C ARG A 124 19.45 -8.58 13.00
N GLY A 125 20.53 -7.96 12.53
CA GLY A 125 21.90 -8.32 12.92
C GLY A 125 22.36 -7.76 14.27
N LYS A 126 21.59 -6.86 14.91
CA LYS A 126 21.97 -6.21 16.18
C LYS A 126 21.31 -6.81 17.43
N LYS A 127 20.53 -7.90 17.31
CA LYS A 127 19.86 -8.57 18.44
C LYS A 127 20.48 -9.91 18.85
N THR A 128 21.78 -10.10 18.61
CA THR A 128 22.56 -11.18 19.17
C THR A 128 23.91 -10.64 19.61
N ASP A 129 23.96 -10.16 20.85
CA ASP A 129 25.11 -10.24 21.76
C ASP A 129 24.61 -10.10 23.21
#